data_AF-A0A815A8Q0-F1
#
_entry.id   AF-A0A815A8Q0-F1
#
_cell.length_a   1.000
_cell.length_b   1.000
_cell.length_c   1.000
_cell.angle_alpha   90.00
_cell.angle_beta   90.00
_cell.angle_gamma   90.00
#
_symmetry.space_group_name_H-M   'P 1'
#
loop_
_entity.id
_entity.type
_entity.pdbx_description
1 polymer ?
#
loop_
_entity_poly.entity_id
_entity_poly.type
_entity_poly.pdbx_seq_one_letter_code
_entity_poly.pdbx_strand_id
1 'polypeptide(L)'
;MANISSSSEDDLFKKFKLKYDRTIQLKYESDTQINTSNSNANLLINIDDVQQHSKNNNDNTISSIHNHKKSCSVCNGTATGFHYGLEEEQQRNDEWDRRRHAEAKAGMIIEKQIEGERRVYEHDLYDDNQRLANEQRNLKKYLDSVVYTNQPTAAYFMQFNTTTR
;
A
#
# COMPACT_ATOMS: atom_id res chain seq x y z
N MET A 1 22.70 -4.57 54.97
CA MET A 1 21.49 -4.40 54.13
C MET A 1 21.96 -4.09 52.72
N ALA A 2 21.93 -5.08 51.82
CA ALA A 2 22.33 -4.90 50.42
C ALA A 2 21.06 -4.73 49.59
N ASN A 3 20.91 -3.54 49.00
CA ASN A 3 19.81 -3.16 48.13
C ASN A 3 20.16 -3.60 46.70
N ILE A 4 19.78 -4.82 46.33
CA ILE A 4 20.06 -5.42 45.02
C ILE A 4 18.73 -6.02 44.53
N SER A 5 17.90 -5.24 43.82
CA SER A 5 16.81 -5.81 43.02
C SER A 5 16.20 -4.89 41.97
N SER A 6 16.41 -3.58 42.01
CA SER A 6 15.71 -2.67 41.07
C SER A 6 16.33 -2.58 39.66
N SER A 7 17.56 -3.04 39.44
CA SER A 7 18.26 -2.81 38.16
C SER A 7 17.91 -3.81 37.04
N SER A 8 17.31 -4.98 37.34
CA SER A 8 17.08 -6.02 36.32
C SER A 8 15.72 -5.92 35.62
N GLU A 9 14.69 -5.42 36.32
CA GLU A 9 13.34 -5.26 35.77
C GLU A 9 13.25 -4.03 34.85
N ASP A 10 13.95 -2.94 35.21
CA ASP A 10 14.05 -1.74 34.39
C ASP A 10 14.73 -2.02 33.03
N ASP A 11 15.72 -2.93 33.01
CA ASP A 11 16.43 -3.34 31.80
C ASP A 11 15.57 -4.21 30.87
N LEU A 12 14.71 -5.06 31.44
CA LEU A 12 13.71 -5.82 30.70
C LEU A 12 12.66 -4.90 30.09
N PHE A 13 12.19 -3.90 30.84
CA PHE A 13 11.21 -2.92 30.37
C PHE A 13 11.80 -2.02 29.26
N LYS A 14 13.08 -1.62 29.40
CA LYS A 14 13.81 -0.90 28.35
C LYS A 14 13.99 -1.73 27.08
N LYS A 15 14.36 -3.01 27.21
CA LYS A 15 14.46 -3.93 26.07
C LYS A 15 13.11 -4.14 25.38
N PHE A 16 12.03 -4.25 26.15
CA PHE A 16 10.69 -4.41 25.60
C PHE A 16 10.25 -3.15 24.84
N LYS A 17 10.49 -1.97 25.42
CA LYS A 17 10.19 -0.68 24.79
C LYS A 17 11.00 -0.46 23.53
N LEU A 18 12.31 -0.72 23.56
CA LEU A 18 13.17 -0.64 22.38
C LEU A 18 12.77 -1.63 21.28
N LYS A 19 12.29 -2.83 21.64
CA LYS A 19 11.80 -3.81 20.68
C LYS A 19 10.49 -3.34 20.03
N TYR A 20 9.58 -2.79 20.82
CA TYR A 20 8.30 -2.25 20.35
C TYR A 20 8.49 -1.03 19.43
N ASP A 21 9.31 -0.07 19.86
CA ASP A 21 9.62 1.13 19.08
C ASP A 21 10.32 0.76 17.76
N ARG A 22 11.23 -0.23 17.78
CA ARG A 22 11.87 -0.76 16.56
C ARG A 22 10.89 -1.46 15.62
N THR A 23 9.92 -2.22 16.12
CA THR A 23 8.90 -2.84 15.27
C THR A 23 7.99 -1.80 14.62
N ILE A 24 7.66 -0.72 15.34
CA ILE A 24 6.89 0.39 14.77
C ILE A 24 7.70 1.09 13.68
N GLN A 25 8.98 1.36 13.93
CA GLN A 25 9.85 2.02 12.97
C GLN A 25 10.04 1.19 11.67
N LEU A 26 10.26 -0.11 11.80
CA LEU A 26 10.35 -1.01 10.64
C LEU A 26 9.05 -1.08 9.83
N LYS A 27 7.88 -0.97 10.48
CA LYS A 27 6.59 -0.92 9.80
C LYS A 27 6.39 0.38 9.02
N TYR A 28 6.75 1.52 9.60
CA TYR A 28 6.75 2.79 8.88
C TYR A 28 7.76 2.83 7.71
N GLU A 29 8.92 2.20 7.87
CA GLU A 29 9.95 2.09 6.83
C GLU A 29 9.53 1.13 5.70
N SER A 30 8.81 0.03 5.98
CA SER A 30 8.24 -0.83 4.94
C SER A 30 7.14 -0.13 4.15
N ASP A 31 6.24 0.59 4.83
CA ASP A 31 5.11 1.28 4.20
C ASP A 31 5.57 2.45 3.31
N THR A 32 6.69 3.09 3.67
CA THR A 32 7.31 4.14 2.86
C THR A 32 8.08 3.58 1.65
N GLN A 33 8.73 2.42 1.78
CA GLN A 33 9.42 1.74 0.67
C GLN A 33 8.45 1.12 -0.35
N ILE A 34 7.30 0.60 0.09
CA ILE A 34 6.24 0.11 -0.82
C ILE A 34 5.68 1.28 -1.64
N ASN A 35 5.42 2.43 -1.01
CA ASN A 35 4.94 3.62 -1.72
C ASN A 35 5.96 4.23 -2.71
N THR A 36 7.26 4.21 -2.38
CA THR A 36 8.31 4.70 -3.31
C THR A 36 8.60 3.69 -4.43
N SER A 37 8.55 2.39 -4.15
CA SER A 37 8.72 1.35 -5.17
C SER A 37 7.55 1.31 -6.15
N ASN A 38 6.32 1.49 -5.66
CA ASN A 38 5.13 1.61 -6.51
C ASN A 38 5.10 2.93 -7.30
N SER A 39 5.60 4.03 -6.75
CA SER A 39 5.75 5.29 -7.51
C SER A 39 6.82 5.18 -8.60
N ASN A 40 7.95 4.52 -8.33
CA ASN A 40 9.03 4.35 -9.31
C ASN A 40 8.71 3.28 -10.38
N ALA A 41 7.99 2.20 -10.03
CA ALA A 41 7.51 1.21 -10.99
C ALA A 41 6.37 1.75 -11.88
N ASN A 42 5.49 2.60 -11.34
CA ASN A 42 4.43 3.26 -12.13
C ASN A 42 4.95 4.35 -13.08
N LEU A 43 6.12 4.94 -12.81
CA LEU A 43 6.80 5.86 -13.72
C LEU A 43 7.51 5.14 -14.89
N LEU A 44 7.91 3.89 -14.72
CA LEU A 44 8.62 3.10 -15.73
C LEU A 44 7.71 2.30 -16.66
N ILE A 45 6.44 2.06 -16.31
CA ILE A 45 5.53 1.24 -17.13
C ILE A 45 4.75 2.05 -18.20
N ASN A 46 4.78 3.40 -18.19
CA ASN A 46 3.85 4.18 -19.05
C ASN A 46 4.48 5.30 -19.90
N ILE A 47 5.80 5.41 -19.98
CA ILE A 47 6.41 6.41 -20.88
C ILE A 47 6.65 5.83 -22.27
N ASP A 48 7.06 4.56 -22.39
CA ASP A 48 7.42 3.98 -23.68
C ASP A 48 6.19 3.62 -24.54
N ASP A 49 5.11 3.11 -23.94
CA ASP A 49 3.90 2.73 -24.68
C ASP A 49 3.06 3.94 -25.14
N VAL A 50 3.07 5.03 -24.38
CA VAL A 50 2.39 6.29 -24.75
C VAL A 50 3.19 7.07 -25.81
N GLN A 51 4.53 6.98 -25.80
CA GLN A 51 5.39 7.64 -26.78
C GLN A 51 5.39 6.95 -28.15
N GLN A 52 5.23 5.61 -28.22
CA GLN A 52 5.23 4.90 -29.51
C GLN A 52 3.95 5.11 -30.33
N HIS A 53 2.79 5.32 -29.68
CA HIS A 53 1.54 5.62 -30.41
C HIS A 53 1.41 7.09 -30.85
N SER A 54 2.13 8.02 -30.21
CA SER A 54 2.17 9.43 -30.62
C SER A 54 3.07 9.66 -31.85
N LYS A 55 4.19 8.93 -31.96
CA LYS A 55 5.14 9.09 -33.09
C LYS A 55 4.59 8.55 -34.42
N ASN A 56 3.83 7.45 -34.39
CA ASN A 56 3.35 6.80 -35.62
C ASN A 56 2.20 7.55 -36.34
N ASN A 57 1.56 8.54 -35.68
CA ASN A 57 0.46 9.30 -36.28
C ASN A 57 0.89 10.64 -36.91
N ASN A 58 2.07 11.17 -36.53
CA ASN A 58 2.60 12.42 -37.10
C ASN A 58 3.37 12.20 -38.42
N ASP A 59 3.93 11.01 -38.64
CA ASP A 59 4.64 10.70 -39.89
C ASP A 59 3.67 10.46 -41.08
N ASN A 60 2.43 10.08 -40.80
CA ASN A 60 1.38 9.89 -41.82
C ASN A 60 0.66 11.18 -42.23
N THR A 61 0.64 12.20 -41.36
CA THR A 61 0.01 13.49 -41.68
C THR A 61 0.98 14.46 -42.37
N ILE A 62 2.28 14.40 -42.07
CA ILE A 62 3.29 15.27 -42.69
C ILE A 62 3.64 14.82 -44.13
N SER A 63 3.60 13.51 -44.44
CA SER A 63 3.85 13.02 -45.81
C SER A 63 2.72 13.33 -46.80
N SER A 64 1.52 13.62 -46.33
CA SER A 64 0.33 13.85 -47.17
C SER A 64 0.20 15.31 -47.65
N ILE A 65 0.91 16.26 -47.04
CA ILE A 65 0.79 17.71 -47.35
C ILE A 65 1.57 18.11 -48.63
N HIS A 66 2.39 17.23 -49.22
CA HIS A 66 3.32 17.66 -50.29
C HIS A 66 2.86 17.48 -51.74
N ASN A 67 1.60 17.14 -52.04
CA ASN A 67 1.15 16.98 -53.43
C ASN A 67 -0.24 17.54 -53.69
N HIS A 68 -0.38 18.88 -53.75
CA HIS A 68 -1.42 19.49 -54.61
C HIS A 68 -1.21 21.00 -54.86
N LYS A 69 -0.13 21.36 -55.55
CA LYS A 69 -0.19 22.55 -56.42
C LYS A 69 -0.80 22.14 -57.76
N LYS A 70 -2.13 22.03 -57.81
CA LYS A 70 -2.86 22.11 -59.08
C LYS A 70 -3.73 23.36 -59.05
N SER A 71 -3.41 24.25 -59.98
CA SER A 71 -4.21 25.41 -60.36
C SER A 71 -5.68 25.04 -60.51
N CYS A 72 -6.57 25.74 -59.82
CA CYS A 72 -7.94 25.90 -60.29
C CYS A 72 -8.40 27.32 -60.01
N SER A 73 -8.48 28.09 -61.09
CA SER A 73 -9.34 29.26 -61.20
C SER A 73 -10.80 28.81 -61.05
N VAL A 74 -11.63 29.71 -60.52
CA VAL A 74 -13.09 29.61 -60.46
C VAL A 74 -13.64 28.92 -59.20
N CYS A 75 -14.11 29.80 -58.32
CA CYS A 75 -15.04 29.59 -57.22
C CYS A 75 -16.10 28.49 -57.44
N ASN A 76 -16.13 27.52 -56.52
CA ASN A 76 -17.29 26.73 -56.11
C ASN A 76 -17.12 26.35 -54.62
N GLY A 77 -17.12 27.35 -53.74
CA GLY A 77 -17.14 27.11 -52.30
C GLY A 77 -18.57 26.82 -51.86
N THR A 78 -18.83 25.65 -51.24
CA THR A 78 -19.78 25.47 -50.11
C THR A 78 -20.03 24.01 -49.68
N ALA A 79 -19.62 22.98 -50.41
CA ALA A 79 -19.87 21.59 -49.98
C ALA A 79 -18.67 20.87 -49.32
N THR A 80 -17.44 21.17 -49.74
CA THR A 80 -16.24 20.41 -49.32
C THR A 80 -15.68 20.82 -47.96
N GLY A 81 -15.87 22.08 -47.53
CA GLY A 81 -15.41 22.55 -46.21
C GLY A 81 -16.20 21.99 -45.03
N PHE A 82 -17.50 21.72 -45.22
CA PHE A 82 -18.37 21.15 -44.18
C PHE A 82 -18.09 19.66 -43.93
N HIS A 83 -17.78 18.89 -44.98
CA HIS A 83 -17.42 17.48 -44.85
C HIS A 83 -16.11 17.30 -44.10
N TYR A 84 -15.11 18.12 -44.42
CA TYR A 84 -13.80 18.07 -43.78
C TYR A 84 -13.88 18.44 -42.29
N GLY A 85 -14.69 19.43 -41.92
CA GLY A 85 -14.92 19.78 -40.50
C GLY A 85 -15.60 18.67 -39.70
N LEU A 86 -16.54 17.94 -40.30
CA LEU A 86 -17.23 16.82 -39.64
C LEU A 86 -16.31 15.60 -39.44
N GLU A 87 -15.47 15.29 -40.42
CA GLU A 87 -14.48 14.20 -40.31
C GLU A 87 -13.42 14.51 -39.25
N GLU A 88 -12.94 15.75 -39.16
CA GLU A 88 -12.03 16.18 -38.10
C GLU A 88 -12.68 16.14 -36.71
N GLU A 89 -13.95 16.52 -36.59
CA GLU A 89 -14.71 16.41 -35.34
C GLU A 89 -14.88 14.96 -34.89
N GLN A 90 -15.20 14.06 -35.82
CA GLN A 90 -15.32 12.62 -35.53
C GLN A 90 -13.99 12.02 -35.08
N GLN A 91 -12.90 12.32 -35.78
CA GLN A 91 -11.57 11.83 -35.39
C GLN A 91 -11.16 12.30 -34.00
N ARG A 92 -11.41 13.57 -33.66
CA ARG A 92 -11.18 14.08 -32.31
C ARG A 92 -12.04 13.36 -31.29
N ASN A 93 -13.32 13.17 -31.56
CA ASN A 93 -14.21 12.47 -30.63
C ASN A 93 -13.76 11.02 -30.39
N ASP A 94 -13.39 10.30 -31.45
CA ASP A 94 -12.86 8.94 -31.35
C ASP A 94 -11.57 8.88 -30.53
N GLU A 95 -10.68 9.86 -30.69
CA GLU A 95 -9.46 9.95 -29.88
C GLU A 95 -9.79 10.19 -28.40
N TRP A 96 -10.72 11.09 -28.10
CA TRP A 96 -11.20 11.33 -26.73
C TRP A 96 -11.82 10.09 -26.12
N ASP A 97 -12.61 9.33 -26.88
CA ASP A 97 -13.24 8.10 -26.42
C ASP A 97 -12.20 7.00 -26.16
N ARG A 98 -11.20 6.84 -27.05
CA ARG A 98 -10.07 5.94 -26.82
C ARG A 98 -9.31 6.27 -25.53
N ARG A 99 -9.02 7.56 -25.31
CA ARG A 99 -8.35 8.04 -24.09
C ARG A 99 -9.19 7.73 -22.84
N ARG A 100 -10.49 8.05 -22.88
CA ARG A 100 -11.41 7.78 -21.76
C ARG A 100 -11.47 6.29 -21.43
N HIS A 101 -11.51 5.42 -22.45
CA HIS A 101 -11.50 3.98 -22.24
C HIS A 101 -10.17 3.47 -21.66
N ALA A 102 -9.04 3.99 -22.14
CA ALA A 102 -7.73 3.64 -21.60
C ALA A 102 -7.59 4.06 -20.14
N GLU A 103 -8.01 5.29 -19.81
CA GLU A 103 -8.00 5.83 -18.44
C GLU A 103 -8.91 5.03 -17.51
N ALA A 104 -10.14 4.71 -17.94
CA ALA A 104 -11.06 3.87 -17.16
C ALA A 104 -10.47 2.48 -16.89
N LYS A 105 -9.85 1.86 -17.91
CA LYS A 105 -9.20 0.55 -17.76
C LYS A 105 -8.01 0.61 -16.81
N ALA A 106 -7.19 1.66 -16.90
CA ALA A 106 -6.07 1.87 -15.99
C ALA A 106 -6.55 2.04 -14.55
N GLY A 107 -7.61 2.83 -14.32
CA GLY A 107 -8.25 2.99 -13.03
C GLY A 107 -8.72 1.66 -12.44
N MET A 108 -9.44 0.85 -13.23
CA MET A 108 -9.92 -0.47 -12.78
C MET A 108 -8.78 -1.44 -12.40
N ILE A 109 -7.67 -1.41 -13.13
CA ILE A 109 -6.50 -2.27 -12.82
C ILE A 109 -5.90 -1.86 -11.48
N ILE A 110 -5.73 -0.55 -11.26
CA ILE A 110 -5.19 -0.01 -10.01
C ILE A 110 -6.12 -0.36 -8.84
N GLU A 111 -7.42 -0.15 -8.98
CA GLU A 111 -8.41 -0.49 -7.95
C GLU A 111 -8.34 -1.98 -7.57
N LYS A 112 -8.25 -2.87 -8.57
CA LYS A 112 -8.15 -4.31 -8.34
C LYS A 112 -6.85 -4.68 -7.60
N GLN A 113 -5.75 -4.01 -7.93
CA GLN A 113 -4.48 -4.23 -7.26
C GLN A 113 -4.55 -3.79 -5.79
N ILE A 114 -5.07 -2.60 -5.53
CA ILE A 114 -5.25 -2.07 -4.16
C ILE A 114 -6.14 -2.99 -3.34
N GLU A 115 -7.24 -3.48 -3.90
CA GLU A 115 -8.13 -4.42 -3.24
C GLU A 115 -7.44 -5.75 -2.92
N GLY A 116 -6.58 -6.24 -3.83
CA GLY A 116 -5.75 -7.42 -3.59
C GLY A 116 -4.78 -7.24 -2.43
N GLU A 117 -4.03 -6.14 -2.43
CA GLU A 117 -3.08 -5.79 -1.36
C GLU A 117 -3.78 -5.60 -0.02
N ARG A 118 -4.94 -4.93 -0.02
CA ARG A 118 -5.75 -4.74 1.18
C ARG A 118 -6.18 -6.06 1.81
N ARG A 119 -6.61 -7.04 1.01
CA ARG A 119 -7.02 -8.35 1.51
C ARG A 119 -5.87 -9.10 2.16
N VAL A 120 -4.68 -9.05 1.56
CA VAL A 120 -3.48 -9.67 2.14
C VAL A 120 -3.15 -9.00 3.47
N TYR A 121 -3.15 -7.67 3.51
CA TYR A 121 -2.89 -6.93 4.74
C TYR A 121 -3.91 -7.22 5.86
N GLU A 122 -5.21 -7.29 5.52
CA GLU A 122 -6.26 -7.64 6.48
C GLU A 122 -6.11 -9.06 7.00
N HIS A 123 -5.70 -10.01 6.16
CA HIS A 123 -5.41 -11.38 6.55
C HIS A 123 -4.22 -11.44 7.52
N ASP A 124 -3.11 -10.78 7.20
CA ASP A 124 -1.91 -10.76 8.05
C ASP A 124 -2.21 -10.14 9.42
N LEU A 125 -2.98 -9.04 9.45
CA LEU A 125 -3.45 -8.43 10.69
C LEU A 125 -4.32 -9.37 11.51
N TYR A 126 -5.20 -10.13 10.86
CA TYR A 126 -6.05 -11.10 11.54
C TYR A 126 -5.21 -12.19 12.21
N ASP A 127 -4.24 -12.74 11.49
CA ASP A 127 -3.35 -13.79 12.01
C ASP A 127 -2.53 -13.31 13.20
N ASP A 128 -1.96 -12.09 13.11
CA ASP A 128 -1.23 -11.49 14.23
C ASP A 128 -2.13 -11.25 15.44
N ASN A 129 -3.36 -10.75 15.23
CA ASN A 129 -4.32 -10.56 16.31
C ASN A 129 -4.70 -11.89 16.98
N GLN A 130 -4.86 -12.96 16.22
CA GLN A 130 -5.12 -14.30 16.77
C GLN A 130 -3.94 -14.78 17.61
N ARG A 131 -2.71 -14.65 17.10
CA ARG A 131 -1.50 -15.02 17.83
C ARG A 131 -1.37 -14.25 19.14
N LEU A 132 -1.52 -12.92 19.10
CA LEU A 132 -1.46 -12.05 20.28
C LEU A 132 -2.55 -12.38 21.31
N ALA A 133 -3.78 -12.64 20.86
CA ALA A 133 -4.87 -13.03 21.75
C ALA A 133 -4.57 -14.36 22.46
N ASN A 134 -3.95 -15.31 21.77
CA ASN A 134 -3.56 -16.59 22.37
C ASN A 134 -2.41 -16.43 23.36
N GLU A 135 -1.38 -15.65 23.02
CA GLU A 135 -0.29 -15.30 23.94
C GLU A 135 -0.83 -14.63 25.22
N GLN A 136 -1.73 -13.65 25.08
CA GLN A 136 -2.34 -12.96 26.21
C GLN A 136 -3.17 -13.90 27.09
N ARG A 137 -3.98 -14.79 26.49
CA ARG A 137 -4.76 -15.79 27.24
C ARG A 137 -3.85 -16.74 28.01
N ASN A 138 -2.76 -17.19 27.41
CA ASN A 138 -1.81 -18.09 28.05
C ASN A 138 -1.07 -17.39 29.20
N LEU A 139 -0.65 -16.14 29.00
CA LEU A 139 -0.04 -15.34 30.06
C LEU A 139 -1.00 -15.14 31.23
N LYS A 140 -2.28 -14.82 30.96
CA LYS A 140 -3.29 -14.68 32.00
C LYS A 140 -3.45 -15.96 32.82
N LYS A 141 -3.56 -17.12 32.14
CA LYS A 141 -3.63 -18.42 32.81
C LYS A 141 -2.40 -18.69 33.69
N TYR A 142 -1.21 -18.32 33.23
CA TYR A 142 0.01 -18.46 34.01
C TYR A 142 -0.01 -17.58 35.27
N LEU A 143 -0.39 -16.30 35.15
CA LEU A 143 -0.50 -15.39 36.29
C LEU A 143 -1.50 -15.91 37.33
N ASP A 144 -2.69 -16.32 36.87
CA ASP A 144 -3.76 -16.82 37.74
C ASP A 144 -3.36 -18.10 38.51
N SER A 145 -2.52 -18.96 37.90
CA SER A 145 -2.18 -20.27 38.46
C SER A 145 -0.86 -20.32 39.24
N VAL A 146 0.12 -19.49 38.88
CA VAL A 146 1.48 -19.54 39.47
C VAL A 146 1.72 -18.34 40.37
N VAL A 147 1.37 -17.15 39.91
CA VAL A 147 1.73 -15.90 40.61
C VAL A 147 0.68 -15.53 41.65
N TYR A 148 -0.60 -15.66 41.32
CA TYR A 148 -1.70 -15.24 42.19
C TYR A 148 -2.18 -16.33 43.15
N THR A 149 -1.67 -17.54 43.04
CA THR A 149 -1.88 -18.56 44.07
C THR A 149 -0.83 -18.40 45.17
N ASN A 150 -1.21 -17.74 46.27
CA ASN A 150 -0.36 -17.68 47.46
C ASN A 150 -0.47 -19.00 48.24
N GLN A 151 0.32 -20.00 47.84
CA GLN A 151 0.44 -21.24 48.60
C GLN A 151 1.30 -20.99 49.84
N PRO A 152 0.79 -21.28 51.06
CA PRO A 152 1.55 -21.04 52.28
C PRO A 152 2.82 -21.90 52.28
N THR A 153 3.96 -21.25 52.49
CA THR A 153 5.25 -21.94 52.58
C THR A 153 5.36 -22.73 53.89
N ALA A 154 6.16 -23.78 53.94
CA ALA A 154 6.37 -24.56 55.17
C ALA A 154 6.79 -23.67 56.37
N ALA A 155 7.55 -22.62 56.10
CA ALA A 155 7.97 -21.62 57.08
C ALA A 155 6.77 -20.90 57.74
N TYR A 156 5.67 -20.66 57.01
CA TYR A 156 4.46 -20.06 57.57
C TYR A 156 3.86 -20.95 58.67
N PHE A 157 3.78 -22.26 58.46
CA PHE A 157 3.23 -23.19 59.45
C PHE A 157 4.14 -23.36 60.67
N MET A 158 5.46 -23.26 60.50
CA MET A 158 6.43 -23.34 61.60
C MET A 158 6.38 -22.15 62.57
N GLN A 159 5.69 -21.06 62.23
CA GLN A 159 5.55 -19.89 63.12
C GLN A 159 4.62 -20.13 64.30
N PHE A 160 3.69 -21.08 64.19
CA PHE A 160 2.69 -21.35 65.21
C PHE A 160 3.18 -22.44 66.17
N ASN A 161 2.75 -22.38 67.45
CA ASN A 161 3.07 -23.36 68.50
C ASN A 161 4.55 -23.46 68.90
N THR A 162 5.36 -22.41 68.67
CA THR A 162 6.79 -22.43 69.02
C THR A 162 7.08 -22.17 70.51
N THR A 163 6.13 -21.60 71.26
CA THR A 163 6.28 -21.25 72.68
C THR A 163 5.02 -21.62 73.47
N THR A 164 5.18 -22.20 74.65
CA THR A 164 4.08 -22.42 75.61
C THR A 164 3.75 -21.12 76.34
N ARG A 165 2.45 -20.86 76.54
CA ARG A 165 1.91 -19.66 77.19
C ARG A 165 1.92 -19.76 78.70
#